data_AF-A0A5E4CCS7-F1
#
_entry.id   AF-A0A5E4CCS7-F1
#
_cell.length_a   1.000
_cell.length_b   1.000
_cell.length_c   1.000
_cell.angle_alpha   90.00
_cell.angle_beta   90.00
_cell.angle_gamma   90.00
#
_symmetry.space_group_name_H-M   'P 1'
#
loop_
_entity.id
_entity.type
_entity.pdbx_description
1 polymer ?
#
loop_
_entity_poly.entity_id
_entity_poly.type
_entity_poly.pdbx_seq_one_letter_code
_entity_poly.pdbx_strand_id
1 'polypeptide(L)'
;MIPSLTFNCKVYMFQYDSTYGKFNGTVKAENRKLVVYARSISIFQEQDPTNIKRGDAGAEYIVESTGVFTTMEKAGAHLNGGAKSIIISAPSADAPMFVMGMNHEKYQLSQDRQRCLLCHQLLSPPGQGQP
;
A
#
# COMPACT_ATOMS: atom_id res chain seq x y z
N MET A 1 -8.22 0.53 0.80
CA MET A 1 -8.91 1.78 1.17
C MET A 1 -10.18 1.41 1.91
N ILE A 2 -10.48 2.04 3.04
CA ILE A 2 -11.59 1.64 3.92
C ILE A 2 -12.93 1.99 3.25
N PRO A 3 -13.79 1.01 2.91
CA PRO A 3 -15.04 1.26 2.17
C PRO A 3 -16.05 2.11 2.94
N SER A 4 -16.00 2.10 4.28
CA SER A 4 -16.92 2.84 5.14
C SER A 4 -16.63 4.35 5.23
N LEU A 5 -15.46 4.80 4.77
CA LEU A 5 -15.07 6.21 4.86
C LEU A 5 -15.52 7.00 3.63
N THR A 6 -16.21 8.12 3.85
CA THR A 6 -16.64 9.01 2.76
C THR A 6 -15.45 9.73 2.11
N PHE A 7 -15.65 10.22 0.88
CA PHE A 7 -14.62 10.92 0.12
C PHE A 7 -14.08 12.17 0.85
N ASN A 8 -14.95 13.02 1.41
CA ASN A 8 -14.53 14.23 2.12
C ASN A 8 -13.74 13.89 3.40
N CYS A 9 -14.12 12.83 4.11
CA CYS A 9 -13.35 12.38 5.27
C CYS A 9 -11.94 11.93 4.88
N LYS A 10 -11.76 11.26 3.73
CA LYS A 10 -10.41 10.87 3.24
C LYS A 10 -9.52 12.09 2.97
N VAL A 11 -10.08 13.13 2.35
CA VAL A 11 -9.36 14.40 2.09
C VAL A 11 -8.97 15.07 3.40
N TYR A 12 -9.89 15.12 4.37
CA TYR A 12 -9.63 15.68 5.69
C TYR A 12 -8.51 14.92 6.44
N MET A 13 -8.59 13.59 6.49
CA MET A 13 -7.58 12.75 7.14
C MET A 13 -6.20 12.85 6.48
N PHE A 14 -6.14 13.08 5.17
CA PHE A 14 -4.87 13.34 4.50
C PHE A 14 -4.29 14.72 4.86
N GLN A 15 -5.16 15.73 5.03
CA GLN A 15 -4.74 17.09 5.35
C GLN A 15 -4.31 17.25 6.81
N TYR A 16 -4.91 16.50 7.73
CA TYR A 16 -4.70 16.61 9.17
C TYR A 16 -4.40 15.25 9.79
N ASP A 17 -3.20 15.11 10.32
CA ASP A 17 -2.75 13.95 11.10
C ASP A 17 -2.38 14.40 12.52
N SER A 18 -2.75 13.64 13.56
CA SER A 18 -2.47 14.01 14.94
C SER A 18 -1.01 13.79 15.35
N THR A 19 -0.29 12.90 14.67
CA THR A 19 1.09 12.52 14.97
C THR A 19 2.07 13.40 14.20
N TYR A 20 1.83 13.59 12.90
CA TYR A 20 2.69 14.36 12.01
C TYR A 20 2.21 15.80 11.77
N GLY A 21 1.02 16.14 12.24
CA GLY A 21 0.43 17.47 12.10
C GLY A 21 -0.26 17.70 10.76
N LYS A 22 -0.44 18.99 10.41
CA LYS A 22 -1.07 19.38 9.14
C LYS A 22 -0.11 19.17 7.98
N PHE A 23 -0.58 18.57 6.89
CA PHE A 23 0.20 18.48 5.66
C PHE A 23 0.42 19.87 5.05
N ASN A 24 1.68 20.25 4.84
CA ASN A 24 2.04 21.61 4.37
C ASN A 24 1.72 21.87 2.89
N GLY A 25 1.44 20.82 2.11
CA GLY A 25 1.12 20.95 0.68
C GLY A 25 -0.35 21.28 0.41
N THR A 26 -0.67 21.53 -0.85
CA THR A 26 -2.05 21.76 -1.27
C THR A 26 -2.77 20.43 -1.49
N VAL A 27 -3.91 20.27 -0.82
CA VAL A 27 -4.80 19.11 -0.96
C VAL A 27 -6.18 19.60 -1.30
N LYS A 28 -6.75 19.10 -2.40
CA LYS A 28 -8.09 19.48 -2.87
C LYS A 28 -8.88 18.26 -3.29
N ALA A 29 -10.20 18.40 -3.18
CA ALA A 29 -11.18 17.49 -3.71
C ALA A 29 -11.67 18.04 -5.06
N GLU A 30 -11.46 17.31 -6.15
CA GLU A 30 -11.92 17.73 -7.47
C GLU A 30 -12.40 16.52 -8.27
N ASN A 31 -13.60 16.58 -8.84
CA ASN A 31 -14.15 15.51 -9.71
C ASN A 31 -14.10 14.10 -9.08
N ARG A 32 -14.37 13.98 -7.77
CA ARG A 32 -14.23 12.74 -6.98
C ARG A 32 -12.81 12.13 -6.95
N LYS A 33 -11.80 12.95 -7.22
CA LYS A 33 -10.37 12.61 -7.10
C LYS A 33 -9.72 13.48 -6.03
N LEU A 34 -8.70 12.93 -5.38
CA LEU A 34 -7.85 13.67 -4.47
C LEU A 34 -6.73 14.33 -5.29
N VAL A 35 -6.66 15.65 -5.28
CA VAL A 35 -5.60 16.39 -5.96
C VAL A 35 -4.59 16.84 -4.91
N VAL A 36 -3.37 16.32 -5.00
CA VAL A 36 -2.25 16.72 -4.15
C VAL A 36 -1.25 17.48 -5.03
N TYR A 37 -1.01 18.74 -4.71
CA TYR A 37 -0.35 19.71 -5.59
C TYR A 37 -1.06 19.80 -6.96
N ALA A 38 -0.47 19.25 -8.01
CA ALA A 38 -1.02 19.19 -9.37
C ALA A 38 -1.28 17.74 -9.84
N ARG A 39 -1.23 16.76 -8.93
CA ARG A 39 -1.41 15.34 -9.25
C ARG A 39 -2.79 14.86 -8.80
N SER A 40 -3.59 14.37 -9.74
CA SER A 40 -4.89 13.77 -9.45
C SER A 40 -4.74 12.28 -9.07
N ILE A 41 -5.34 11.89 -7.95
CA ILE A 41 -5.32 10.53 -7.41
C ILE A 41 -6.75 10.00 -7.41
N SER A 42 -6.96 8.89 -8.10
CA SER A 42 -8.26 8.20 -8.14
C SER A 42 -8.57 7.55 -6.80
N ILE A 43 -9.79 7.79 -6.29
CA ILE A 43 -10.30 7.20 -5.06
C ILE A 43 -11.37 6.17 -5.42
N PHE A 44 -11.25 4.97 -4.86
CA PHE A 44 -12.19 3.87 -5.06
C PHE A 44 -12.86 3.52 -3.72
N GLN A 45 -14.12 3.12 -3.74
CA GLN A 45 -14.86 2.77 -2.53
C GLN A 45 -15.52 1.41 -2.72
N GLU A 46 -14.68 0.38 -2.86
CA GLU A 46 -15.11 -0.99 -3.07
C GLU A 46 -14.64 -1.86 -1.91
N GLN A 47 -15.48 -2.80 -1.50
CA GLN A 47 -15.15 -3.78 -0.46
C GLN A 47 -14.38 -4.96 -1.04
N ASP A 48 -14.73 -5.40 -2.25
CA ASP A 48 -14.04 -6.46 -2.96
C ASP A 48 -12.83 -5.88 -3.72
N PRO A 49 -11.60 -6.33 -3.43
CA PRO A 49 -10.40 -5.87 -4.13
C PRO A 49 -10.39 -6.18 -5.63
N THR A 50 -11.12 -7.21 -6.08
CA THR A 50 -11.18 -7.60 -7.50
C THR A 50 -11.96 -6.60 -8.36
N ASN A 51 -12.91 -5.87 -7.76
CA ASN A 51 -13.73 -4.87 -8.45
C ASN A 51 -12.97 -3.55 -8.67
N ILE A 52 -11.83 -3.37 -8.03
CA ILE A 52 -11.02 -2.16 -8.17
C ILE A 52 -10.17 -2.28 -9.45
N LYS A 53 -10.60 -1.59 -10.50
CA LYS A 53 -9.87 -1.50 -11.78
C LYS A 53 -8.62 -0.61 -11.65
N ARG A 54 -7.58 -1.15 -11.05
CA ARG A 54 -6.32 -0.44 -10.82
C ARG A 54 -5.51 -0.22 -12.08
N GLY A 55 -5.63 -1.13 -13.05
CA GLY A 55 -5.07 -0.96 -14.39
C GLY A 55 -5.52 0.34 -15.05
N ASP A 56 -6.81 0.69 -14.95
CA ASP A 56 -7.38 1.93 -15.53
C ASP A 56 -6.79 3.21 -14.90
N ALA A 57 -6.31 3.11 -13.65
CA ALA A 57 -5.64 4.19 -12.95
C ALA A 57 -4.12 4.23 -13.19
N GLY A 58 -3.57 3.29 -13.96
CA GLY A 58 -2.12 3.16 -14.19
C GLY A 58 -1.34 2.66 -12.97
N ALA A 59 -2.00 2.03 -12.00
CA ALA A 59 -1.37 1.57 -10.77
C ALA A 59 -0.77 0.16 -10.94
N GLU A 60 0.55 0.09 -11.11
CA GLU A 60 1.26 -1.17 -11.35
C GLU A 60 1.64 -1.91 -10.05
N TYR A 61 2.03 -1.16 -9.02
CA TYR A 61 2.44 -1.67 -7.72
C TYR A 61 1.43 -1.32 -6.66
N ILE A 62 0.93 -2.33 -5.96
CA ILE A 62 -0.14 -2.17 -4.97
C ILE A 62 0.42 -2.38 -3.58
N VAL A 63 0.20 -1.40 -2.71
CA VAL A 63 0.46 -1.54 -1.29
C VAL A 63 -0.82 -1.97 -0.59
N GLU A 64 -0.78 -3.16 0.01
CA GLU A 64 -1.87 -3.73 0.79
C GLU A 64 -1.66 -3.39 2.27
N SER A 65 -2.38 -2.36 2.72
CA SER A 65 -2.32 -1.82 4.08
C SER A 65 -3.65 -1.87 4.83
N THR A 66 -4.60 -2.72 4.41
CA THR A 66 -5.83 -2.97 5.16
C THR A 66 -5.61 -3.86 6.37
N GLY A 67 -4.55 -4.68 6.34
CA GLY A 67 -4.27 -5.70 7.36
C GLY A 67 -5.14 -6.95 7.28
N VAL A 68 -6.08 -7.03 6.33
CA VAL A 68 -7.01 -8.18 6.17
C VAL A 68 -6.50 -9.17 5.13
N PHE A 69 -5.84 -8.68 4.07
CA PHE A 69 -5.34 -9.49 2.95
C PHE A 69 -3.84 -9.76 3.11
N THR A 70 -3.46 -10.52 4.14
CA THR A 70 -2.05 -10.78 4.48
C THR A 70 -1.48 -12.07 3.90
N THR A 71 -2.29 -12.94 3.30
CA THR A 71 -1.81 -14.16 2.62
C THR A 71 -1.64 -13.94 1.13
N MET A 72 -0.80 -14.75 0.48
CA MET A 72 -0.58 -14.69 -0.97
C MET A 72 -1.87 -14.87 -1.76
N GLU A 73 -2.72 -15.82 -1.35
CA GLU A 73 -4.02 -16.06 -1.97
C GLU A 73 -4.92 -14.82 -1.90
N LYS A 74 -5.09 -14.25 -0.70
CA LYS A 74 -5.95 -13.10 -0.43
C LYS A 74 -5.45 -11.84 -1.13
N ALA A 75 -4.15 -11.59 -1.06
CA ALA A 75 -3.51 -10.48 -1.75
C ALA A 75 -3.58 -10.64 -3.27
N GLY A 76 -3.62 -11.89 -3.78
CA GLY A 76 -3.70 -12.23 -5.20
C GLY A 76 -4.94 -11.70 -5.91
N ALA A 77 -6.01 -11.43 -5.18
CA ALA A 77 -7.18 -10.75 -5.71
C ALA A 77 -6.84 -9.41 -6.38
N HIS A 78 -5.79 -8.72 -5.93
CA HIS A 78 -5.32 -7.47 -6.53
C HIS A 78 -4.67 -7.63 -7.91
N LEU A 79 -4.13 -8.81 -8.23
CA LEU A 79 -3.56 -9.10 -9.56
C LEU A 79 -4.65 -9.10 -10.63
N ASN A 80 -5.85 -9.59 -10.30
CA ASN A 80 -7.00 -9.58 -11.20
C ASN A 80 -7.45 -8.17 -11.59
N GLY A 81 -7.20 -7.18 -10.72
CA GLY A 81 -7.47 -5.76 -10.97
C GLY A 81 -6.43 -5.06 -11.86
N GLY A 82 -5.46 -5.78 -12.41
CA GLY A 82 -4.42 -5.26 -13.31
C GLY A 82 -3.10 -4.87 -12.63
N ALA A 83 -2.88 -5.27 -11.38
CA ALA A 83 -1.61 -5.05 -10.69
C ALA A 83 -0.51 -5.97 -11.23
N LYS A 84 0.71 -5.44 -11.37
CA LYS A 84 1.91 -6.24 -11.71
C LYS A 84 2.54 -6.87 -10.46
N SER A 85 2.50 -6.17 -9.33
CA SER A 85 3.06 -6.65 -8.08
C SER A 85 2.35 -6.05 -6.86
N ILE A 86 2.37 -6.79 -5.75
CA ILE A 86 1.70 -6.47 -4.49
C ILE A 86 2.73 -6.50 -3.35
N ILE A 87 2.67 -5.47 -2.51
CA ILE A 87 3.49 -5.29 -1.32
C ILE A 87 2.54 -5.28 -0.12
N ILE A 88 2.63 -6.30 0.73
CA ILE A 88 1.87 -6.43 1.96
C ILE A 88 2.62 -5.68 3.05
N SER A 89 1.98 -4.69 3.69
CA SER A 89 2.64 -3.84 4.69
C SER A 89 2.59 -4.42 6.12
N ALA A 90 2.26 -5.70 6.26
CA ALA A 90 2.13 -6.42 7.52
C ALA A 90 2.77 -7.81 7.39
N PRO A 91 3.11 -8.49 8.50
CA PRO A 91 3.60 -9.86 8.45
C PRO A 91 2.62 -10.79 7.72
N SER A 92 3.16 -11.65 6.86
CA SER A 92 2.46 -12.70 6.14
C SER A 92 2.94 -14.06 6.62
N ALA A 93 2.06 -15.07 6.54
CA ALA A 93 2.40 -16.45 6.85
C ALA A 93 3.10 -17.16 5.68
N ASP A 94 2.88 -16.70 4.44
CA ASP A 94 3.25 -17.41 3.22
C ASP A 94 4.01 -16.55 2.20
N ALA A 95 3.89 -15.22 2.25
CA ALA A 95 4.61 -14.33 1.33
C ALA A 95 6.08 -14.12 1.75
N PRO A 96 7.03 -14.07 0.79
CA PRO A 96 8.42 -13.78 1.08
C PRO A 96 8.57 -12.38 1.71
N MET A 97 9.39 -12.30 2.76
CA MET A 97 9.53 -11.10 3.58
C MET A 97 10.88 -10.42 3.33
N PHE A 98 10.82 -9.14 3.00
CA PHE A 98 11.99 -8.32 2.73
C PHE A 98 12.08 -7.15 3.73
N VAL A 99 13.31 -6.87 4.12
CA VAL A 99 13.71 -5.77 4.99
C VAL A 99 14.77 -4.98 4.24
N MET A 100 14.52 -3.68 4.11
CA MET A 100 15.47 -2.75 3.48
C MET A 100 16.79 -2.77 4.26
N GLY A 101 17.93 -2.78 3.58
CA GLY A 101 19.24 -2.86 4.23
C GLY A 101 19.64 -4.23 4.82
N MET A 102 18.78 -5.26 4.82
CA MET A 102 19.17 -6.62 5.24
C MET A 102 19.14 -7.63 4.09
N ASN A 103 17.97 -7.90 3.52
CA ASN A 103 17.79 -8.95 2.49
C ASN A 103 17.09 -8.44 1.22
N HIS A 104 16.79 -7.14 1.13
CA HIS A 104 16.14 -6.51 -0.03
C HIS A 104 16.84 -6.76 -1.38
N GLU A 105 18.16 -7.00 -1.40
CA GLU A 105 18.90 -7.32 -2.63
C GLU A 105 18.55 -8.69 -3.23
N LYS A 106 18.00 -9.59 -2.42
CA LYS A 106 17.55 -10.92 -2.88
C LYS A 106 16.25 -10.87 -3.67
N TYR A 107 15.59 -9.72 -3.70
CA TYR A 107 14.31 -9.51 -4.37
C TYR A 107 14.42 -9.70 -5.89
N GLN A 108 13.54 -10.50 -6.46
CA GLN A 108 13.43 -10.70 -7.91
C GLN A 108 12.00 -10.45 -8.39
N LEU A 109 11.81 -9.40 -9.20
CA LEU A 109 10.51 -8.99 -9.76
C LEU A 109 9.72 -10.12 -10.43
N SER A 110 10.40 -11.06 -11.11
CA SER A 110 9.76 -12.18 -11.82
C SER A 110 9.19 -13.24 -10.88
N GLN A 111 9.79 -13.41 -9.69
CA GLN A 111 9.42 -14.45 -8.73
C GLN A 111 8.56 -13.87 -7.59
N ASP A 112 8.91 -12.69 -7.09
CA ASP A 112 8.35 -12.06 -5.89
C ASP A 112 7.22 -11.07 -6.21
N ARG A 113 6.23 -11.52 -7.00
CA ARG A 113 5.09 -10.67 -7.38
C ARG A 113 4.23 -10.28 -6.19
N GLN A 114 4.23 -11.07 -5.13
CA GLN A 114 3.59 -10.78 -3.84
C GLN A 114 4.63 -10.90 -2.74
N ARG A 115 4.78 -9.86 -1.91
CA ARG A 115 5.82 -9.85 -0.87
C ARG A 115 5.45 -9.00 0.31
N CYS A 116 6.05 -9.27 1.46
CA CYS A 116 5.99 -8.39 2.62
C CYS A 116 7.17 -7.44 2.64
N LEU A 117 6.90 -6.18 3.00
CA LEU A 117 7.94 -5.23 3.33
C LEU A 117 7.77 -4.78 4.79
N LEU A 118 8.72 -5.11 5.65
CA LEU A 118 8.66 -4.75 7.07
C LEU A 118 9.56 -3.56 7.41
N CYS A 119 8.99 -2.55 8.06
CA CYS A 119 9.75 -1.43 8.62
C CYS A 119 10.33 -1.73 10.01
N HIS A 120 9.72 -2.62 10.81
CA HIS A 120 10.08 -2.74 12.23
C HIS A 120 11.50 -3.27 12.48
N GLN A 121 12.02 -4.09 11.56
CA GLN A 121 13.38 -4.64 11.65
C GLN A 121 14.50 -3.64 11.26
N LEU A 122 14.15 -2.44 10.78
CA LEU A 122 15.12 -1.37 10.48
C LEU A 122 15.66 -0.66 11.71
N LEU A 123 15.00 -0.81 12.87
CA LEU A 123 15.39 -0.17 14.13
C LEU A 123 16.32 -1.05 14.97
N SER A 124 16.57 -2.29 14.55
CA SER A 124 17.58 -3.13 15.18
C SER A 124 18.97 -2.63 14.77
N PRO A 125 19.90 -2.42 15.72
CA PRO A 125 21.25 -2.00 15.39
C PRO A 125 21.89 -3.01 14.41
N PRO A 126 22.65 -2.53 13.41
CA PRO A 126 23.31 -3.42 12.44
C PRO A 126 24.25 -4.36 13.20
N GLY A 127 23.95 -5.66 13.20
CA GLY A 127 24.75 -6.67 13.89
C GLY A 127 23.99 -7.68 14.74
N GLN A 128 22.66 -7.55 14.90
CA GLN A 128 21.85 -8.61 15.51
C GLN A 128 21.02 -9.34 14.45
N GLY A 129 21.71 -10.13 13.61
CA GLY A 129 21.06 -11.32 13.05
C GLY A 129 20.79 -12.27 14.21
N GLN A 130 19.52 -12.45 14.56
CA GLN A 130 19.14 -13.61 15.37
C GLN A 130 19.46 -14.89 14.60
N PRO A 131 19.87 -15.97 15.31
CA PRO A 131 20.39 -17.20 14.71
C PRO A 131 19.42 -17.88 13.74
#